data_AF-A0A1V5NSY0-F1
#
_entry.id   AF-A0A1V5NSY0-F1
#
_cell.length_a   1.000
_cell.length_b   1.000
_cell.length_c   1.000
_cell.angle_alpha   90.00
_cell.angle_beta   90.00
_cell.angle_gamma   90.00
#
_symmetry.space_group_name_H-M   'P 1'
#
loop_
_entity.id
_entity.type
_entity.pdbx_description
1 polymer ?
#
loop_
_entity_poly.entity_id
_entity_poly.type
_entity_poly.pdbx_seq_one_letter_code
_entity_poly.pdbx_strand_id
1 'polypeptide(L)'
;MEIAVSTQLFNDRVTLDGNVGVSDNNSTSQNTSNLVGDFNVEVKVSEDGKFRFRAFNKTINNSVLNNYNSPYTQGVGVFYREEFDTIGELIRKFRDKFRKKDEPVDAMISQ
;
A
#
# COMPACT_ATOMS: atom_id res chain seq x y z
N MET A 1 -8.33 16.93 18.61
CA MET A 1 -9.03 15.62 18.56
C MET A 1 -8.66 14.92 17.27
N GLU A 2 -8.54 13.60 17.29
CA GLU A 2 -8.13 12.77 16.15
C GLU A 2 -9.28 11.84 15.76
N ILE A 3 -9.60 11.76 14.47
CA ILE A 3 -10.64 10.89 13.93
C ILE A 3 -9.98 9.93 12.94
N ALA A 4 -10.07 8.63 13.22
CA ALA A 4 -9.66 7.59 12.30
C ALA A 4 -10.88 7.00 11.58
N VAL A 5 -10.77 6.84 10.26
CA VAL A 5 -11.77 6.22 9.39
C VAL A 5 -11.10 5.05 8.69
N SER A 6 -11.64 3.85 8.84
CA SER A 6 -11.23 2.66 8.10
C SER A 6 -12.44 2.12 7.35
N THR A 7 -12.33 1.92 6.03
CA THR A 7 -13.37 1.26 5.23
C THR A 7 -12.79 0.12 4.40
N GLN A 8 -13.52 -0.99 4.38
CA GLN A 8 -13.18 -2.17 3.60
C GLN A 8 -14.27 -2.39 2.55
N LEU A 9 -13.87 -2.42 1.29
CA LEU A 9 -14.77 -2.52 0.14
C LEU A 9 -14.38 -3.71 -0.74
N PHE A 10 -15.33 -4.17 -1.56
CA PHE A 10 -15.13 -5.25 -2.54
C PHE A 10 -14.61 -6.57 -1.92
N ASN A 11 -15.28 -7.09 -0.89
CA ASN A 11 -14.89 -8.34 -0.23
C ASN A 11 -13.45 -8.27 0.31
N ASP A 12 -13.17 -7.20 1.07
CA ASP A 12 -11.87 -6.86 1.67
C ASP A 12 -10.73 -6.68 0.67
N ARG A 13 -11.05 -6.43 -0.61
CA ARG A 13 -10.03 -6.19 -1.64
C ARG A 13 -9.50 -4.77 -1.61
N VAL A 14 -10.28 -3.80 -1.15
CA VAL A 14 -9.84 -2.41 -1.01
C VAL A 14 -9.96 -2.03 0.45
N THR A 15 -8.85 -1.62 1.04
CA THR A 15 -8.80 -1.04 2.40
C THR A 15 -8.37 0.40 2.28
N LEU A 16 -9.15 1.30 2.86
CA LEU A 16 -8.83 2.72 2.96
C LEU A 16 -8.79 3.07 4.45
N ASP A 17 -7.63 3.53 4.91
CA ASP A 17 -7.40 4.00 6.26
C ASP A 17 -7.01 5.48 6.20
N GLY A 18 -7.84 6.34 6.75
CA GLY A 18 -7.60 7.77 6.86
C GLY A 18 -7.57 8.20 8.31
N ASN A 19 -6.57 8.97 8.71
CA ASN A 19 -6.50 9.61 10.01
C ASN A 19 -6.48 11.12 9.82
N VAL A 20 -7.45 11.82 10.41
CA VAL A 20 -7.61 13.25 10.29
C VAL A 20 -7.58 13.88 11.69
N GLY A 21 -6.62 14.77 11.91
CA GLY A 21 -6.48 15.53 13.15
C GLY A 21 -6.68 17.02 12.92
N VAL A 22 -7.45 17.67 13.80
CA VAL A 22 -7.51 19.14 13.87
C VAL A 22 -6.43 19.61 14.86
N SER A 23 -5.50 20.45 14.39
CA SER A 23 -4.59 21.20 15.27
C SER A 23 -5.23 22.56 15.57
N ASP A 24 -5.71 22.75 16.79
CA ASP A 24 -6.23 24.03 17.28
C ASP A 24 -5.10 25.06 17.44
N ASN A 25 -4.59 25.61 16.33
CA ASN A 25 -3.70 26.77 16.35
C ASN A 25 -4.54 28.02 16.10
N ASN A 26 -4.88 28.70 17.19
CA ASN A 26 -5.74 29.87 17.27
C ASN A 26 -5.00 31.15 16.83
N SER A 27 -4.52 31.21 15.58
CA SER A 27 -3.86 32.39 15.03
C SER A 27 -4.23 32.60 13.56
N THR A 28 -5.08 33.60 13.34
CA THR A 28 -5.32 34.38 12.13
C THR A 28 -4.25 34.22 11.03
N SER A 29 -4.46 33.34 10.06
CA SER A 29 -3.88 33.50 8.72
C SER A 29 -4.65 32.71 7.67
N GLN A 30 -4.99 33.44 6.61
CA GLN A 30 -5.72 33.00 5.43
C GLN A 30 -5.03 31.84 4.69
N ASN A 31 -5.86 30.96 4.11
CA ASN A 31 -5.56 30.21 2.88
C ASN A 31 -4.37 29.25 2.87
N THR A 32 -4.28 28.32 3.83
CA THR A 32 -3.57 27.05 3.56
C THR A 32 -4.29 25.91 4.25
N SER A 33 -4.67 24.92 3.45
CA SER A 33 -5.30 23.66 3.82
C SER A 33 -4.40 22.84 4.75
N ASN A 34 -4.22 23.28 6.00
CA ASN A 34 -3.46 22.57 7.04
C ASN A 34 -4.29 21.42 7.63
N LEU A 35 -5.02 20.70 6.77
CA LEU A 35 -5.64 19.43 7.07
C LEU A 35 -4.50 18.40 7.17
N VAL A 36 -4.03 18.17 8.40
CA VAL A 36 -3.11 17.07 8.72
C VAL A 36 -3.90 15.77 8.58
N GLY A 37 -3.78 15.14 7.42
CA GLY A 37 -4.53 13.96 7.04
C GLY A 37 -3.59 12.88 6.52
N ASP A 38 -3.32 11.87 7.35
CA ASP A 38 -2.62 10.68 6.89
C ASP A 38 -3.64 9.79 6.16
N PHE A 39 -3.36 9.39 4.93
CA PHE A 39 -4.20 8.44 4.22
C PHE A 39 -3.38 7.26 3.69
N ASN A 40 -3.93 6.05 3.84
CA ASN A 40 -3.38 4.83 3.31
C ASN A 40 -4.47 4.09 2.53
N VAL A 41 -4.12 3.68 1.32
CA VAL A 41 -4.96 2.86 0.46
C VAL A 41 -4.21 1.58 0.17
N GLU A 42 -4.83 0.43 0.40
CA GLU A 42 -4.32 -0.87 0.03
C GLU A 42 -5.34 -1.60 -0.85
N VAL A 43 -4.87 -2.16 -1.97
CA VAL A 43 -5.68 -2.91 -2.91
C VAL A 43 -5.08 -4.29 -3.14
N LYS A 44 -5.83 -5.36 -2.86
CA LYS A 44 -5.50 -6.73 -3.23
C LYS A 44 -5.73 -6.91 -4.72
N VAL A 45 -4.64 -7.12 -5.46
CA VAL A 45 -4.66 -7.21 -6.93
C VAL A 45 -4.79 -8.67 -7.38
N SER A 46 -4.15 -9.60 -6.66
CA SER A 46 -4.32 -11.03 -6.92
C SER A 46 -5.52 -11.61 -6.16
N GLU A 47 -6.14 -12.65 -6.70
CA GLU A 47 -7.27 -13.35 -6.06
C GLU A 47 -6.89 -13.98 -4.73
N ASP A 48 -5.65 -14.47 -4.60
CA ASP A 48 -5.09 -15.00 -3.35
C ASP A 48 -4.70 -13.90 -2.34
N GLY A 49 -4.86 -12.62 -2.71
CA GLY A 49 -4.54 -11.47 -1.86
C GLY A 49 -3.06 -11.30 -1.51
N LYS A 50 -2.17 -12.07 -2.15
CA LYS A 50 -0.72 -12.01 -1.92
C LYS A 50 -0.06 -10.83 -2.59
N PHE A 51 -0.52 -10.45 -3.78
CA PHE A 51 -0.05 -9.27 -4.51
C PHE A 51 -0.95 -8.08 -4.18
N ARG A 52 -0.33 -7.00 -3.69
CA ARG A 52 -1.03 -5.82 -3.17
C ARG A 52 -0.41 -4.55 -3.69
N PHE A 53 -1.26 -3.60 -4.06
CA PHE A 53 -0.88 -2.23 -4.36
C PHE A 53 -1.15 -1.36 -3.13
N ARG A 54 -0.23 -0.45 -2.83
CA ARG A 54 -0.33 0.46 -1.70
C ARG A 54 -0.05 1.87 -2.16
N ALA A 55 -0.94 2.80 -1.81
CA ALA A 55 -0.71 4.23 -1.90
C ALA A 55 -0.79 4.82 -0.50
N PHE A 56 0.07 5.78 -0.18
CA PHE A 56 0.03 6.44 1.11
C PHE A 56 0.51 7.89 1.03
N ASN A 57 -0.05 8.70 1.90
CA ASN A 57 0.44 10.01 2.27
C ASN A 57 0.49 10.04 3.79
N LYS A 58 1.67 10.30 4.34
CA LYS A 58 1.91 10.44 5.76
C LYS A 58 2.53 11.80 6.05
N THR A 59 1.88 12.57 6.88
CA THR A 59 2.36 13.85 7.41
C THR A 59 3.42 13.55 8.48
N ILE A 60 4.59 14.18 8.37
CA ILE A 60 5.64 14.01 9.37
C ILE A 60 5.39 15.05 10.48
N ASN A 61 4.86 14.61 11.62
CA ASN A 61 4.71 15.45 12.82
C ASN A 61 5.86 15.17 13.80
N ASN A 62 7.10 15.47 13.40
CA ASN A 62 8.23 15.48 14.31
C ASN A 62 8.82 16.89 14.34
N SER A 63 8.53 17.61 15.42
CA SER A 63 8.97 18.99 15.66
C SER A 63 10.48 19.21 15.55
N VAL A 64 11.29 18.16 15.72
CA VAL A 64 12.76 18.21 15.56
C VAL A 64 13.19 18.10 14.09
N LEU A 65 12.42 17.42 13.24
CA LEU A 65 12.75 17.16 11.84
C LEU A 65 12.16 18.21 10.88
N ASN A 66 11.11 18.93 11.31
CA ASN A 66 10.42 19.95 10.52
C ASN A 66 11.29 21.15 10.12
N ASN A 67 12.44 21.38 10.78
CA ASN A 67 13.34 22.46 10.40
C ASN A 67 14.21 22.15 9.17
N TYR A 68 14.28 20.88 8.73
CA TYR A 68 15.24 20.49 7.70
C TYR A 68 14.69 19.66 6.55
N ASN A 69 13.53 18.99 6.64
CA ASN A 69 13.05 18.13 5.56
C ASN A 69 11.52 18.03 5.45
N SER A 70 11.08 17.82 4.19
CA SER A 70 9.70 17.78 3.67
C SER A 70 8.59 17.39 4.67
N PRO A 71 7.52 18.20 4.81
CA PRO A 71 6.43 17.94 5.76
C PRO A 71 5.53 16.74 5.42
N TYR A 72 5.73 16.10 4.27
CA TYR A 72 4.92 14.96 3.80
C TYR A 72 5.77 13.86 3.16
N THR A 73 5.50 12.61 3.51
CA THR A 73 5.98 11.41 2.81
C THR A 73 4.83 10.82 2.02
N GLN A 74 4.90 10.91 0.70
CA GLN A 74 3.90 10.39 -0.22
C GLN A 74 4.52 9.31 -1.08
N GLY A 75 3.81 8.22 -1.33
CA GLY A 75 4.36 7.14 -2.11
C GLY A 75 3.30 6.19 -2.62
N VAL A 76 3.64 5.53 -3.72
CA VAL A 76 2.93 4.37 -4.23
C VAL A 76 3.91 3.21 -4.34
N GLY A 77 3.42 2.00 -4.12
CA GLY A 77 4.23 0.81 -4.17
C GLY A 77 3.39 -0.43 -4.41
N VAL A 78 4.04 -1.48 -4.89
CA VAL A 78 3.47 -2.81 -4.94
C VAL A 78 4.28 -3.72 -4.05
N PHE A 79 3.64 -4.69 -3.43
CA PHE A 79 4.31 -5.69 -2.64
C PHE A 79 3.65 -7.05 -2.81
N TYR A 80 4.45 -8.09 -2.56
CA TYR A 80 4.00 -9.47 -2.59
C TYR A 80 4.32 -10.11 -1.24
N ARG A 81 3.34 -10.77 -0.63
CA ARG A 81 3.52 -11.52 0.61
C ARG A 81 3.08 -12.96 0.41
N GLU A 82 3.94 -13.90 0.75
CA GLU A 82 3.66 -15.32 0.71
C GLU A 82 4.05 -15.99 2.01
N GLU A 83 3.15 -16.80 2.54
CA GLU A 83 3.39 -17.64 3.71
C GLU A 83 4.05 -18.95 3.27
N PHE A 84 5.04 -19.39 4.05
CA PHE A 84 5.84 -20.58 3.79
C PHE A 84 6.18 -21.26 5.11
N ASP A 85 6.19 -22.59 5.11
CA ASP A 85 6.51 -23.37 6.30
C ASP A 85 8.02 -23.71 6.34
N THR A 86 8.67 -23.76 5.17
CA THR A 86 10.10 -24.03 5.04
C THR A 86 10.77 -23.18 3.96
N ILE A 87 12.08 -22.95 4.11
CA ILE A 87 12.88 -22.19 3.12
C ILE A 87 12.86 -22.87 1.74
N GLY A 88 12.82 -24.21 1.70
CA GLY A 88 12.75 -24.98 0.45
C GLY A 88 11.47 -24.70 -0.34
N GLU A 89 10.34 -24.57 0.35
CA GLU A 89 9.07 -24.20 -0.28
C GLU A 89 9.07 -22.78 -0.83
N LEU A 90 9.67 -21.82 -0.11
CA LEU A 90 9.78 -20.45 -0.58
C LEU A 90 10.55 -20.38 -1.90
N ILE A 91 11.71 -21.04 -2.00
CA ILE A 91 12.52 -21.08 -3.23
C ILE A 91 11.74 -21.74 -4.37
N ARG A 92 11.04 -22.85 -4.11
CA ARG A 92 10.24 -23.54 -5.11
C ARG A 92 9.08 -22.68 -5.61
N LYS A 93 8.29 -22.08 -4.71
CA LYS A 93 7.18 -21.17 -5.06
C LYS A 93 7.66 -19.97 -5.86
N PHE A 94 8.80 -19.38 -5.46
CA PHE A 94 9.41 -18.28 -6.21
C PHE A 94 9.83 -18.74 -7.61
N ARG A 95 10.58 -19.85 -7.72
CA ARG A 95 11.04 -20.38 -9.02
C ARG A 95 9.88 -20.73 -9.95
N ASP A 96 8.85 -21.42 -9.44
CA ASP A 96 7.69 -21.84 -10.23
C ASP A 96 6.87 -20.64 -10.72
N LYS A 97 6.89 -19.52 -9.99
CA LYS A 97 6.24 -18.26 -10.38
C LYS A 97 7.01 -17.49 -11.46
N PHE A 98 8.35 -17.58 -11.47
CA PHE A 98 9.20 -16.95 -12.49
C PHE A 98 9.48 -17.85 -13.71
N ARG A 99 9.20 -19.16 -13.61
CA ARG A 99 9.23 -20.05 -14.77
C ARG A 99 8.03 -19.73 -15.66
N LYS A 100 8.28 -19.17 -16.84
CA LYS A 100 7.27 -19.12 -17.90
C LYS A 100 6.80 -20.57 -18.13
N LYS A 101 5.49 -20.79 -18.18
CA LYS A 101 4.95 -22.04 -18.74
C LYS A 101 5.42 -22.07 -20.18
N ASP A 102 6.39 -22.91 -20.48
CA ASP A 102 6.66 -23.30 -21.85
C ASP A 102 5.35 -23.93 -22.35
N GLU A 103 4.70 -23.30 -23.33
CA GLU A 103 3.52 -23.90 -23.94
C GLU A 103 3.90 -25.28 -24.47
N PRO A 104 3.07 -26.32 -24.23
CA PRO A 104 3.36 -27.64 -24.74
C PRO A 104 3.37 -27.56 -26.27
N VAL A 105 4.52 -27.89 -26.84
CA VAL A 105 4.79 -27.90 -28.30
C VAL A 105 3.80 -28.79 -29.07
N ASP A 106 3.11 -29.71 -28.37
CA ASP A 106 2.04 -30.57 -28.89
C ASP A 106 0.85 -29.80 -29.48
N ALA A 107 0.61 -28.55 -29.07
CA ALA A 107 -0.46 -27.73 -29.65
C ALA A 107 -0.14 -27.21 -31.07
N MET A 108 1.10 -27.34 -31.55
CA MET A 108 1.54 -26.82 -32.85
C MET A 108 1.57 -27.86 -33.98
N ILE A 109 1.50 -29.16 -33.67
CA ILE A 109 1.72 -30.24 -34.67
C ILE A 109 0.40 -30.83 -35.22
N SER A 110 -0.77 -30.37 -34.74
CA SER A 110 -2.07 -30.91 -35.15
C SER A 110 -2.86 -30.03 -36.14
N GLN A 111 -2.20 -29.41 -37.13
CA GLN A 111 -2.88 -28.79 -38.30
C GLN A 111 -2.52 -29.52 -39.59
#